data_AF-Q65KE9-F1
#
_entry.id   AF-Q65KE9-F1
#
_cell.length_a   1.000
_cell.length_b   1.000
_cell.length_c   1.000
_cell.angle_alpha   90.00
_cell.angle_beta   90.00
_cell.angle_gamma   90.00
#
_symmetry.space_group_name_H-M   'P 1'
#
loop_
_entity.id
_entity.type
_entity.pdbx_description
1 polymer ?
#
loop_
_entity_poly.entity_id
_entity_poly.type
_entity_poly.pdbx_seq_one_letter_code
_entity_poly.pdbx_strand_id
1 'polypeptide(L)' 'MDLNFWVYALYYNWADTPMVKQALQYNDVTIEELRDGVDQGYVTPEQFQEITGEKYIA' A
#
# COMPACT_ATOMS: atom_id res chain seq x y z
N MET A 1 11.01 10.75 5.68
CA MET A 1 9.58 11.00 5.44
C MET A 1 8.86 9.81 6.04
N ASP A 2 7.85 10.06 6.85
CA ASP A 2 7.05 8.99 7.45
C ASP A 2 6.06 8.48 6.40
N LEU A 3 5.94 7.16 6.26
CA LEU A 3 4.97 6.54 5.36
C LEU A 3 3.56 6.57 5.96
N ASN A 4 2.55 6.40 5.12
CA ASN A 4 1.17 6.30 5.57
C ASN A 4 0.97 5.13 6.55
N PHE A 5 0.05 5.28 7.50
CA PHE A 5 -0.30 4.22 8.47
C PHE A 5 -0.60 2.87 7.81
N TRP A 6 -1.35 2.85 6.71
CA TRP A 6 -1.76 1.62 6.03
C TRP A 6 -0.61 0.87 5.37
N VAL A 7 0.47 1.58 4.98
CA VAL A 7 1.72 0.96 4.51
C VAL A 7 2.39 0.18 5.65
N TYR A 8 2.47 0.79 6.83
CA TYR A 8 2.99 0.10 8.01
C TYR A 8 2.07 -1.03 8.49
N ALA A 9 0.75 -0.81 8.46
CA ALA A 9 -0.22 -1.82 8.86
C ALA A 9 -0.11 -3.07 7.99
N LEU A 10 0.12 -2.91 6.68
CA LEU A 10 0.36 -4.02 5.77
C LEU A 10 1.68 -4.74 6.08
N TYR A 11 2.77 -3.98 6.25
CA TYR A 11 4.10 -4.55 6.51
C TYR A 11 4.17 -5.33 7.83
N TYR A 12 3.57 -4.79 8.90
CA TYR A 12 3.54 -5.42 10.22
C TYR A 12 2.42 -6.45 10.38
N ASN A 13 1.68 -6.75 9.32
CA ASN A 13 0.53 -7.67 9.30
C ASN A 13 -0.58 -7.30 10.30
N TRP A 14 -0.78 -6.00 10.53
CA TRP A 14 -1.95 -5.47 11.27
C TRP A 14 -3.19 -5.35 10.37
N ALA A 15 -2.97 -5.33 9.06
CA ALA A 15 -4.00 -5.33 8.03
C ALA A 15 -3.58 -6.24 6.86
N ASP A 16 -4.54 -6.72 6.09
CA ASP A 16 -4.32 -7.48 4.86
C ASP A 16 -4.59 -6.64 3.60
N THR A 17 -4.28 -7.18 2.42
CA THR A 17 -4.48 -6.51 1.13
C THR A 17 -5.94 -6.10 0.87
N PRO A 18 -6.98 -6.93 1.17
CA PRO A 18 -8.37 -6.47 1.13
C PRO A 18 -8.67 -5.25 2.00
N MET A 19 -8.16 -5.21 3.24
CA MET A 19 -8.38 -4.06 4.14
C MET A 19 -7.74 -2.78 3.60
N VAL A 20 -6.50 -2.86 3.12
CA VAL A 20 -5.82 -1.68 2.53
C VAL A 20 -6.50 -1.24 1.23
N LYS A 21 -7.06 -2.18 0.45
CA LYS A 21 -7.87 -1.86 -0.72
C LYS A 21 -9.15 -1.11 -0.38
N GLN A 22 -9.79 -1.43 0.75
CA GLN A 22 -10.91 -0.64 1.26
C GLN A 22 -10.45 0.73 1.73
N ALA A 23 -9.33 0.82 2.45
CA ALA A 23 -8.74 2.09 2.87
C ALA A 23 -8.46 3.03 1.68
N LEU A 24 -7.98 2.49 0.55
CA LEU A 24 -7.82 3.22 -0.70
C LEU A 24 -9.15 3.80 -1.23
N GLN A 25 -10.26 3.05 -1.11
CA GLN A 25 -11.60 3.53 -1.51
C GLN A 25 -12.12 4.67 -0.63
N TYR A 26 -11.68 4.72 0.63
CA TYR A 26 -12.03 5.78 1.57
C TYR A 26 -11.05 6.97 1.56
N ASN A 27 -10.01 6.92 0.72
CA ASN A 27 -8.90 7.89 0.68
C ASN A 27 -8.09 7.97 1.99
N ASP A 28 -8.06 6.90 2.80
CA ASP A 28 -7.19 6.83 3.99
C ASP A 28 -5.72 6.59 3.61
N VAL A 29 -5.50 6.13 2.37
CA VAL A 29 -4.20 5.98 1.72
C VAL A 29 -4.38 6.25 0.23
N THR A 30 -3.36 6.81 -0.40
CA THR A 30 -3.30 7.10 -1.84
C THR A 30 -2.45 6.09 -2.61
N ILE A 31 -2.58 6.07 -3.94
CA ILE A 31 -1.73 5.22 -4.79
C ILE A 31 -0.27 5.66 -4.67
N GLU A 32 0.01 6.97 -4.61
CA GLU A 32 1.35 7.51 -4.41
C GLU A 32 1.97 7.04 -3.08
N GLU A 33 1.23 7.09 -1.97
CA GLU A 33 1.72 6.61 -0.68
C GLU A 33 1.99 5.10 -0.69
N LEU A 34 1.19 4.32 -1.43
CA LEU A 34 1.47 2.90 -1.64
C LEU A 34 2.72 2.69 -2.50
N ARG A 35 2.96 3.52 -3.53
CA ARG A 35 4.19 3.48 -4.33
C ARG A 35 5.42 3.82 -3.50
N ASP A 36 5.35 4.86 -2.66
CA ASP A 36 6.42 5.20 -1.72
C ASP A 36 6.72 4.02 -0.77
N GLY A 37 5.67 3.29 -0.36
CA GLY A 37 5.78 2.06 0.39
C GLY A 37 6.52 0.94 -0.36
N VAL A 38 6.33 0.83 -1.68
CA VAL A 38 7.10 -0.10 -2.53
C VAL A 38 8.55 0.34 -2.65
N ASP A 39 8.80 1.62 -2.96
CA ASP A 39 10.14 2.19 -3.13
C ASP A 39 11.01 2.01 -1.88
N GLN A 40 10.37 2.04 -0.69
CA GLN A 40 11.04 1.85 0.60
C GLN A 40 11.02 0.40 1.11
N GLY A 41 10.45 -0.55 0.36
CA GLY A 41 10.46 -1.98 0.68
C GLY A 41 9.46 -2.42 1.76
N TYR A 42 8.45 -1.61 2.06
CA TYR A 42 7.37 -1.93 3.00
C TYR A 42 6.16 -2.59 2.33
N VAL A 43 5.98 -2.39 1.03
CA VAL A 43 4.94 -3.02 0.22
C VAL A 43 5.61 -3.76 -0.94
N THR A 44 5.19 -4.99 -1.22
CA THR A 44 5.69 -5.70 -2.40
C THR A 44 4.99 -5.22 -3.68
N PRO A 45 5.64 -5.27 -4.86
CA PRO A 45 4.98 -4.96 -6.13
C PRO A 45 3.69 -5.76 -6.36
N GLU A 46 3.64 -7.01 -5.88
CA GLU A 46 2.46 -7.87 -5.94
C GLU A 46 1.32 -7.35 -5.06
N GLN A 47 1.60 -7.00 -3.80
CA GLN A 47 0.60 -6.39 -2.90
C GLN A 47 0.10 -5.06 -3.47
N PHE A 48 0.99 -4.23 -4.01
CA PHE A 48 0.62 -2.99 -4.67
C PHE A 48 -0.36 -3.23 -5.82
N GLN A 49 -0.07 -4.19 -6.69
CA GLN A 49 -0.93 -4.53 -7.82
C GLN A 49 -2.28 -5.11 -7.36
N GLU A 50 -2.31 -5.90 -6.30
CA GLU A 50 -3.55 -6.45 -5.74
C GLU A 50 -4.48 -5.36 -5.17
N ILE A 51 -3.89 -4.40 -4.46
CA ILE A 51 -4.60 -3.28 -3.82
C ILE A 51 -5.10 -2.30 -4.88
N THR A 52 -4.22 -1.82 -5.76
CA THR A 52 -4.52 -0.73 -6.70
C THR A 52 -5.09 -1.21 -8.04
N GLY A 53 -4.79 -2.45 -8.44
CA GLY A 53 -5.04 -2.95 -9.79
C GLY A 53 -4.00 -2.50 -10.82
N GLU A 54 -3.03 -1.66 -10.45
CA GLU A 54 -1.99 -1.16 -11.33
C GLU A 54 -0.71 -1.99 -11.20
N LYS A 55 -0.04 -2.25 -12.33
CA LYS A 55 1.32 -2.81 -12.26
C LYS A 55 2.27 -1.73 -11.73
N TYR A 56 3.06 -2.07 -10.73
CA TYR A 56 4.15 -1.21 -10.29
C TYR A 56 5.24 -1.17 -11.38
N ILE A 57 5.64 0.05 -11.75
CA ILE A 57 6.72 0.33 -12.69
C ILE A 57 7.68 1.27 -11.96
N ALA A 58 8.90 0.80 -11.71
CA ALA A 58 9.98 1.56 -11.07
C ALA A 58 10.51 2.68 -11.97
#